data_AF-A0A840YX17-F1
#
_entry.id   AF-A0A840YX17-F1
#
_cell.length_a   1.000
_cell.length_b   1.000
_cell.length_c   1.000
_cell.angle_alpha   90.00
_cell.angle_beta   90.00
_cell.angle_gamma   90.00
#
_symmetry.space_group_name_H-M   'P 1'
#
loop_
_entity.id
_entity.type
_entity.pdbx_description
1 polymer ?
#
loop_
_entity_poly.entity_id
_entity_poly.type
_entity_poly.pdbx_seq_one_letter_code
_entity_poly.pdbx_strand_id
1 'polypeptide(L)'
;MTARNSVRTRLIRGMSVAVTSTMAIGFSAAPAMAQDMVYTPIDPSFGGNPFNSSHLLGIANAQNQYKDPSSSSSSNSQADIFARQLQSRLLSALSSQIVDAIFGDNPQQHGTISFGGQTIEFDRGLDEVTLTITDDGTGEITTIVIPTFVDVN
;
A
#
# COMPACT_ATOMS: atom_id res chain seq x y z
N MET A 1 -78.57 -30.44 -77.95
CA MET A 1 -79.87 -31.06 -77.67
C MET A 1 -79.65 -32.09 -76.57
N THR A 2 -79.87 -31.79 -75.28
CA THR A 2 -81.14 -31.57 -74.56
C THR A 2 -81.54 -32.83 -73.77
N ALA A 3 -81.43 -32.68 -72.44
CA ALA A 3 -82.36 -33.11 -71.39
C ALA A 3 -82.28 -34.48 -70.70
N ARG A 4 -82.87 -34.41 -69.49
CA ARG A 4 -83.45 -35.44 -68.59
C ARG A 4 -82.46 -35.92 -67.50
N ASN A 5 -82.80 -36.01 -66.21
CA ASN A 5 -84.09 -35.95 -65.52
C ASN A 5 -83.88 -35.82 -63.99
N SER A 6 -84.83 -35.17 -63.33
CA SER A 6 -85.40 -35.40 -61.97
C SER A 6 -85.21 -36.81 -61.36
N VAL A 7 -85.22 -37.14 -60.06
CA VAL A 7 -85.47 -36.49 -58.75
C VAL A 7 -85.51 -37.60 -57.65
N ARG A 8 -85.41 -37.20 -56.37
CA ARG A 8 -85.94 -37.85 -55.12
C ARG A 8 -85.20 -39.01 -54.41
N THR A 9 -84.61 -38.64 -53.27
CA THR A 9 -84.97 -38.99 -51.86
C THR A 9 -85.68 -40.32 -51.58
N ARG A 10 -85.11 -41.12 -50.65
CA ARG A 10 -85.70 -42.08 -49.66
C ARG A 10 -84.52 -42.67 -48.82
N LEU A 11 -84.56 -43.15 -47.57
CA LEU A 11 -85.50 -43.23 -46.45
C LEU A 11 -84.71 -43.86 -45.24
N ILE A 12 -84.84 -43.29 -44.04
CA ILE A 12 -85.03 -43.92 -42.69
C ILE A 12 -84.08 -45.04 -42.12
N ARG A 13 -83.79 -44.85 -40.80
CA ARG A 13 -83.55 -45.78 -39.66
C ARG A 13 -82.12 -46.21 -39.30
N GLY A 14 -81.75 -45.94 -38.04
CA GLY A 14 -81.10 -46.94 -37.18
C GLY A 14 -79.87 -46.51 -36.36
N MET A 15 -80.07 -46.44 -35.04
CA MET A 15 -79.26 -47.14 -34.03
C MET A 15 -77.98 -46.48 -33.44
N SER A 16 -78.07 -46.32 -32.12
CA SER A 16 -77.04 -46.43 -31.07
C SER A 16 -75.84 -45.48 -31.01
N VAL A 17 -75.92 -44.63 -29.99
CA VAL A 17 -74.82 -44.03 -29.23
C VAL A 17 -73.88 -45.11 -28.67
N ALA A 18 -72.57 -44.96 -28.85
CA ALA A 18 -71.58 -45.28 -27.82
C ALA A 18 -70.22 -44.65 -28.18
N VAL A 19 -69.80 -43.74 -27.30
CA VAL A 19 -68.55 -42.97 -27.30
C VAL A 19 -67.40 -43.85 -26.84
N THR A 20 -66.27 -43.84 -27.54
CA THR A 20 -64.95 -44.00 -26.91
C THR A 20 -63.92 -43.14 -27.65
N SER A 21 -63.51 -42.09 -26.94
CA SER A 21 -62.60 -41.01 -27.34
C SER A 21 -61.16 -41.50 -27.42
N THR A 22 -60.49 -41.35 -28.56
CA THR A 22 -59.03 -41.44 -28.66
C THR A 22 -58.47 -40.03 -28.50
N MET A 23 -57.96 -39.73 -27.30
CA MET A 23 -57.41 -38.43 -26.92
C MET A 23 -56.01 -38.26 -27.55
N ALA A 24 -55.92 -37.48 -28.63
CA ALA A 24 -54.66 -37.00 -29.16
C ALA A 24 -54.13 -35.87 -28.25
N ILE A 25 -53.13 -36.17 -27.42
CA ILE A 25 -52.41 -35.18 -26.62
C ILE A 25 -51.49 -34.40 -27.57
N GLY A 26 -51.95 -33.24 -28.04
CA GLY A 26 -51.12 -32.28 -28.75
C GLY A 26 -50.13 -31.66 -27.77
N PHE A 27 -48.84 -31.96 -27.96
CA PHE A 27 -47.75 -31.31 -27.24
C PHE A 27 -47.60 -29.89 -27.78
N SER A 28 -48.28 -28.92 -27.15
CA SER A 28 -48.07 -27.50 -27.42
C SER A 28 -46.72 -27.09 -26.86
N ALA A 29 -45.71 -26.97 -27.72
CA ALA A 29 -44.44 -26.35 -27.37
C ALA A 29 -44.69 -24.86 -27.04
N ALA A 30 -44.58 -24.49 -25.76
CA ALA A 30 -44.60 -23.10 -25.35
C ALA A 30 -43.36 -22.38 -25.91
N PRO A 31 -43.47 -21.11 -26.36
CA PRO A 31 -42.30 -20.37 -26.82
C PRO A 31 -41.32 -20.20 -25.67
N ALA A 32 -40.08 -20.66 -25.87
CA ALA A 32 -38.99 -20.45 -24.93
C ALA A 32 -38.61 -18.96 -24.94
N MET A 33 -38.87 -18.28 -23.83
CA MET A 33 -38.49 -16.89 -23.64
C MET A 33 -36.99 -16.85 -23.31
N ALA A 34 -36.17 -16.35 -24.24
CA ALA A 34 -34.76 -16.06 -24.02
C ALA A 34 -34.54 -14.56 -24.15
N GLN A 35 -33.67 -14.01 -23.31
CA GLN A 35 -33.24 -12.62 -23.33
C GLN A 35 -31.78 -12.54 -23.73
N ASP A 36 -31.37 -11.45 -24.38
CA ASP A 36 -29.96 -11.21 -24.68
C ASP A 36 -29.17 -11.05 -23.38
N MET A 37 -28.07 -11.79 -23.29
CA MET A 37 -27.07 -11.58 -22.24
C MET A 37 -26.01 -10.63 -22.77
N VAL A 38 -26.00 -9.40 -22.25
CA VAL A 38 -24.92 -8.44 -22.51
C VAL A 38 -23.86 -8.62 -21.43
N TYR A 39 -22.66 -9.01 -21.85
CA TYR A 39 -21.51 -9.08 -20.94
C TYR A 39 -21.00 -7.66 -20.65
N THR A 40 -20.88 -7.35 -19.37
CA THR A 40 -20.19 -6.14 -18.90
C THR A 40 -19.04 -6.57 -17.99
N PRO A 41 -17.79 -6.17 -18.30
CA PRO A 41 -16.66 -6.42 -17.41
C PRO A 41 -16.89 -5.80 -16.04
N ILE A 42 -16.47 -6.48 -14.97
CA ILE A 42 -16.52 -5.94 -13.60
C ILE A 42 -15.41 -4.92 -13.36
N ASP A 43 -14.28 -5.08 -14.04
CA ASP A 43 -13.10 -4.25 -13.90
C ASP A 43 -13.26 -2.99 -14.78
N PRO A 44 -13.18 -1.79 -14.20
CA PRO A 44 -13.34 -0.55 -14.94
C PRO A 44 -12.30 -0.35 -16.05
N SER A 45 -11.13 -1.00 -15.97
CA SER A 45 -10.09 -0.94 -17.00
C SER A 45 -10.51 -1.54 -18.34
N PHE A 46 -11.54 -2.41 -18.33
CA PHE A 46 -12.08 -3.05 -19.54
C PHE A 46 -13.46 -2.48 -19.94
N GLY A 47 -13.84 -1.31 -19.42
CA GLY A 47 -15.15 -0.68 -19.71
C GLY A 47 -16.26 -1.08 -18.73
N GLY A 48 -15.88 -1.62 -17.57
CA GLY A 48 -16.78 -1.89 -16.45
C GLY A 48 -17.18 -0.64 -15.66
N ASN A 49 -17.91 -0.85 -14.56
CA ASN A 49 -18.37 0.24 -13.71
C ASN A 49 -17.18 0.92 -12.96
N PRO A 50 -16.93 2.23 -13.13
CA PRO A 50 -15.84 2.96 -12.46
C PRO A 50 -15.94 2.94 -10.93
N PHE A 51 -17.13 2.79 -10.36
CA PHE A 51 -17.33 2.71 -8.91
C PHE A 51 -16.76 1.43 -8.28
N ASN A 52 -16.42 0.41 -9.08
CA ASN A 52 -15.82 -0.83 -8.57
C ASN A 52 -14.31 -0.70 -8.25
N SER A 53 -13.66 0.38 -8.70
CA SER A 53 -12.21 0.57 -8.60
C SER A 53 -11.68 0.45 -7.16
N SER A 54 -12.26 1.17 -6.22
CA SER A 54 -11.83 1.18 -4.81
C SER A 54 -11.96 -0.20 -4.14
N HIS A 55 -13.05 -0.91 -4.43
CA HIS A 55 -13.29 -2.25 -3.90
C HIS A 55 -12.30 -3.28 -4.47
N LEU A 56 -12.07 -3.28 -5.78
CA LEU A 56 -11.12 -4.17 -6.44
C LEU A 56 -9.68 -3.90 -5.99
N LEU A 57 -9.30 -2.63 -5.83
CA LEU A 57 -7.99 -2.25 -5.28
C LEU A 57 -7.84 -2.67 -3.82
N GLY A 58 -8.89 -2.55 -3.00
CA GLY A 58 -8.87 -3.00 -1.61
C GLY A 58 -8.65 -4.51 -1.50
N ILE A 59 -9.35 -5.29 -2.31
CA ILE A 59 -9.17 -6.75 -2.38
C ILE A 59 -7.76 -7.11 -2.87
N ALA A 60 -7.26 -6.43 -3.90
CA ALA A 60 -5.92 -6.67 -4.44
C ALA A 60 -4.82 -6.40 -3.40
N ASN A 61 -4.93 -5.29 -2.65
CA ASN A 61 -3.99 -4.98 -1.57
C ASN A 61 -4.06 -5.99 -0.42
N ALA A 62 -5.26 -6.46 -0.05
CA ALA A 62 -5.42 -7.47 0.99
C ALA A 62 -4.81 -8.83 0.61
N GLN A 63 -4.79 -9.16 -0.69
CA GLN A 63 -4.15 -10.37 -1.22
C GLN A 63 -2.67 -10.17 -1.55
N ASN A 64 -2.15 -8.94 -1.52
CA ASN A 64 -0.78 -8.66 -1.91
C ASN A 64 0.23 -9.17 -0.85
N GLN A 65 0.84 -10.31 -1.16
CA GLN A 65 1.89 -10.93 -0.36
C GLN A 65 3.29 -10.37 -0.65
N TYR A 66 3.45 -9.59 -1.72
CA TYR A 66 4.71 -8.92 -2.00
C TYR A 66 4.94 -7.82 -0.97
N LYS A 67 6.10 -7.88 -0.33
CA LYS A 67 6.63 -6.85 0.55
C LYS A 67 7.90 -6.36 -0.09
N ASP A 68 8.16 -5.06 0.02
CA ASP A 68 9.40 -4.50 -0.44
C ASP A 68 10.55 -5.17 0.34
N PRO A 69 11.56 -5.77 -0.32
CA PRO A 69 12.64 -6.46 0.37
C PRO A 69 13.42 -5.54 1.32
N SER A 70 13.43 -4.23 1.05
CA SER A 70 13.98 -3.19 1.94
C SER A 70 13.02 -2.75 3.06
N SER A 71 11.72 -3.06 2.91
CA SER A 71 10.68 -2.87 3.94
C SER A 71 10.59 -4.00 4.95
N SER A 72 11.47 -5.01 4.85
CA SER A 72 11.73 -5.93 5.95
C SER A 72 12.13 -5.06 7.13
N SER A 73 11.17 -4.81 8.02
CA SER A 73 11.35 -4.12 9.27
C SER A 73 12.71 -4.55 9.80
N SER A 74 13.63 -3.61 9.95
CA SER A 74 14.82 -3.83 10.75
C SER A 74 14.27 -4.21 12.12
N SER A 75 14.05 -5.50 12.35
CA SER A 75 13.99 -6.10 13.66
C SER A 75 15.41 -5.95 14.17
N ASN A 76 15.75 -4.70 14.48
CA ASN A 76 16.92 -4.32 15.19
C ASN A 76 16.91 -5.25 16.38
N SER A 77 17.88 -6.16 16.42
CA SER A 77 17.93 -7.10 17.52
C SER A 77 17.90 -6.28 18.81
N GLN A 78 17.38 -6.85 19.91
CA GLN A 78 17.42 -6.15 21.20
C GLN A 78 18.86 -5.67 21.53
N ALA A 79 19.88 -6.37 21.01
CA ALA A 79 21.27 -5.97 21.06
C ALA A 79 21.57 -4.70 20.23
N ASP A 80 21.05 -4.54 19.01
CA ASP A 80 21.19 -3.32 18.20
C ASP A 80 20.53 -2.10 18.88
N ILE A 81 19.34 -2.30 19.47
CA ILE A 81 18.66 -1.23 20.22
C ILE A 81 19.48 -0.81 21.43
N PHE A 82 20.00 -1.78 22.19
CA PHE A 82 20.88 -1.54 23.33
C PHE A 82 22.18 -0.84 22.91
N ALA A 83 22.83 -1.30 21.83
CA ALA A 83 24.07 -0.71 21.31
C ALA A 83 23.85 0.75 20.92
N ARG A 84 22.76 1.07 20.21
CA ARG A 84 22.40 2.46 19.89
C ARG A 84 22.14 3.30 21.14
N GLN A 85 21.42 2.76 22.12
CA GLN A 85 21.14 3.50 23.35
C GLN A 85 22.40 3.75 24.18
N LEU A 86 23.32 2.79 24.22
CA LEU A 86 24.63 2.95 24.84
C LEU A 86 25.46 4.00 24.11
N GLN A 87 25.54 3.93 22.78
CA GLN A 87 26.24 4.91 21.95
C GLN A 87 25.71 6.33 22.20
N SER A 88 24.39 6.53 22.21
CA SER A 88 23.81 7.85 22.50
C SER A 88 24.20 8.36 23.88
N ARG A 89 24.15 7.51 24.92
CA ARG A 89 24.54 7.90 26.28
C ARG A 89 26.02 8.25 26.39
N LEU A 90 26.89 7.46 25.75
CA LEU A 90 28.33 7.72 25.71
C LEU A 90 28.61 9.03 24.97
N LEU A 91 27.99 9.25 23.82
CA LEU A 91 28.12 10.49 23.07
C LEU A 91 27.66 11.70 23.88
N SER A 92 26.52 11.61 24.58
CA SER A 92 26.04 12.68 25.45
C SER A 92 26.99 12.97 26.61
N ALA A 93 27.49 11.95 27.31
CA ALA A 93 28.41 12.12 28.42
C ALA A 93 29.75 12.74 27.97
N LEU A 94 30.28 12.29 26.82
CA LEU A 94 31.48 12.85 26.23
C LEU A 94 31.26 14.28 25.76
N SER A 95 30.12 14.57 25.12
CA SER A 95 29.78 15.93 24.70
C SER A 95 29.73 16.88 25.89
N SER A 96 29.11 16.46 27.00
CA SER A 96 29.11 17.24 28.24
C SER A 96 30.53 17.45 28.78
N GLN A 97 31.38 16.42 28.78
CA GLN A 97 32.76 16.55 29.24
C GLN A 97 33.59 17.49 28.36
N ILE A 98 33.37 17.49 27.03
CA ILE A 98 34.03 18.44 26.11
C ILE A 98 33.54 19.85 26.38
N VAL A 99 32.23 20.04 26.53
CA VAL A 99 31.64 21.34 26.86
C VAL A 99 32.17 21.86 28.19
N ASP A 100 32.26 21.02 29.23
CA ASP A 100 32.80 21.41 30.53
C ASP A 100 34.30 21.72 30.47
N ALA A 101 35.08 20.98 29.66
CA ALA A 101 36.51 21.27 29.46
C ALA A 101 36.74 22.61 28.75
N ILE A 102 35.83 23.01 27.86
CA ILE A 102 35.91 24.24 27.08
C ILE A 102 35.28 25.42 27.82
N PHE A 103 34.16 25.23 28.52
CA PHE A 103 33.30 26.30 29.07
C PHE A 103 33.01 26.19 30.57
N GLY A 104 33.44 25.12 31.25
CA GLY A 104 33.21 24.92 32.67
C GLY A 104 34.11 25.81 33.55
N ASP A 105 34.09 25.52 34.85
CA ASP A 105 34.73 26.37 35.88
C ASP A 105 36.27 26.44 35.79
N ASN A 106 36.91 25.48 35.13
CA ASN A 106 38.37 25.46 34.88
C ASN A 106 38.65 25.19 33.39
N PRO A 107 38.31 26.14 32.52
CA PRO A 107 38.36 25.92 31.08
C PRO A 107 39.82 25.83 30.62
N GLN A 108 40.12 24.85 29.80
CA GLN A 108 41.46 24.71 29.19
C GLN A 108 41.59 25.71 28.02
N GLN A 109 42.79 26.26 27.82
CA GLN A 109 43.04 27.19 26.71
C GLN A 109 43.07 26.46 25.36
N HIS A 110 43.59 25.24 25.35
CA HIS A 110 43.64 24.38 24.17
C HIS A 110 43.54 22.91 24.59
N GLY A 111 43.14 22.05 23.67
CA GLY A 111 43.13 20.60 23.90
C GLY A 111 42.77 19.80 22.66
N THR A 112 43.10 18.51 22.69
CA THR A 112 42.82 17.57 21.61
C THR A 112 42.06 16.37 22.15
N ILE A 113 40.96 16.01 21.48
CA ILE A 113 40.08 14.91 21.82
C ILE A 113 39.89 14.05 20.57
N SER A 114 40.13 12.74 20.65
CA SER A 114 39.85 11.80 19.55
C SER A 114 38.62 10.96 19.87
N PHE A 115 37.65 10.92 18.95
CA PHE A 115 36.43 10.16 19.10
C PHE A 115 35.91 9.65 17.74
N GLY A 116 35.57 8.35 17.67
CA GLY A 116 34.83 7.80 16.54
C GLY A 116 35.56 7.90 15.19
N GLY A 117 36.90 7.95 15.18
CA GLY A 117 37.70 8.17 13.98
C GLY A 117 37.76 9.64 13.55
N GLN A 118 37.44 10.56 14.45
CA GLN A 118 37.61 12.00 14.26
C GLN A 118 38.50 12.55 15.38
N THR A 119 39.39 13.47 15.04
CA THR A 119 40.23 14.22 15.96
C THR A 119 39.72 15.66 16.05
N ILE A 120 39.33 16.06 17.26
CA ILE A 120 38.78 17.37 17.57
C ILE A 120 39.83 18.15 18.36
N GLU A 121 40.31 19.24 17.79
CA GLU A 121 41.18 20.20 18.47
C GLU A 121 40.36 21.46 18.78
N PHE A 122 40.50 22.00 19.98
CA PHE A 122 39.89 23.27 20.33
C PHE A 122 40.94 24.26 20.82
N ASP A 123 40.79 25.51 20.41
CA ASP A 123 41.58 26.65 20.88
C ASP A 123 40.62 27.75 21.34
N ARG A 124 40.78 28.18 22.58
CA ARG A 124 39.99 29.23 23.20
C ARG A 124 40.75 30.55 23.12
N GLY A 125 40.24 31.45 22.30
CA GLY A 125 40.64 32.85 22.27
C GLY A 125 39.99 33.68 23.38
N LEU A 126 40.12 35.00 23.28
CA LEU A 126 39.55 35.94 24.24
C LEU A 126 38.03 36.07 24.10
N ASP A 127 37.54 36.12 22.85
CA ASP A 127 36.14 36.38 22.52
C ASP A 127 35.48 35.22 21.75
N GLU A 128 36.25 34.20 21.38
CA GLU A 128 35.77 33.06 20.59
C GLU A 128 36.52 31.77 20.92
N VAL A 129 35.87 30.65 20.66
CA VAL A 129 36.45 29.31 20.69
C VAL A 129 36.42 28.75 19.28
N THR A 130 37.57 28.33 18.77
CA THR A 130 37.70 27.65 17.48
C THR A 130 37.84 26.15 17.70
N LEU A 131 36.94 25.37 17.10
CA LEU A 131 37.02 23.91 17.01
C LEU A 131 37.47 23.52 15.61
N THR A 132 38.47 22.64 15.52
CA THR A 132 38.92 22.01 14.29
C THR A 132 38.69 20.50 14.41
N ILE A 133 37.77 19.97 13.61
CA ILE A 133 37.43 18.55 13.56
C ILE A 133 38.08 17.97 12.30
N THR A 134 38.90 16.94 12.46
CA THR A 134 39.54 16.22 11.37
C THR A 134 39.00 14.80 11.33
N ASP A 135 38.49 14.34 10.19
CA ASP A 135 38.13 12.94 10.00
C ASP A 135 39.40 12.12 9.68
N ASP A 136 39.71 11.12 10.51
CA ASP A 136 40.95 10.33 10.39
C ASP A 136 40.89 9.34 9.21
N GLY A 137 39.71 9.06 8.67
CA GLY A 137 39.50 8.15 7.54
C GLY A 137 39.52 8.86 6.19
N THR A 138 38.88 10.02 6.07
CA THR A 138 38.79 10.80 4.83
C THR A 138 39.81 11.93 4.76
N GLY A 139 40.33 12.40 5.90
CA GLY A 139 41.18 13.58 6.01
C GLY A 139 40.43 14.90 5.88
N GLU A 140 39.09 14.88 5.87
CA GLU A 140 38.28 16.10 5.79
C GLU A 140 38.40 16.93 7.08
N ILE A 141 38.57 18.24 6.91
CA ILE A 141 38.71 19.19 8.02
C ILE A 141 37.48 20.10 8.05
N THR A 142 36.80 20.12 9.20
CA THR A 142 35.66 20.99 9.50
C THR A 142 36.03 21.94 10.62
N THR A 143 35.97 23.24 10.38
CA THR A 143 36.23 24.28 11.38
C THR A 143 34.92 24.92 11.83
N ILE A 144 34.72 25.01 13.14
CA ILE A 144 33.55 25.59 13.80
C ILE A 144 34.03 26.68 14.74
N VAL A 145 33.58 27.92 14.55
CA VAL A 145 33.91 29.05 15.43
C VAL A 145 32.70 29.42 16.26
N ILE A 146 32.87 29.45 17.58
CA ILE A 146 31.81 29.72 18.55
C ILE A 146 32.18 31.00 19.30
N PRO A 147 31.42 32.10 19.15
CA PRO A 147 31.66 33.31 19.93
C PRO A 147 31.32 33.06 21.41
N THR A 148 32.21 33.43 22.32
CA THR A 148 31.95 33.41 23.76
C THR A 148 31.53 34.78 24.21
N PHE A 149 30.25 34.93 24.55
CA PHE A 149 29.79 36.12 25.24
C PHE A 149 30.33 36.08 26.67
N VAL A 150 31.39 36.84 26.94
CA VAL A 150 31.73 37.20 28.32
C VAL A 150 30.84 38.38 28.69
N ASP A 151 29.79 38.13 29.47
CA ASP A 151 29.06 39.22 30.14
C ASP A 151 30.03 39.87 31.13
N VAL A 152 30.56 41.04 30.75
CA VAL A 152 31.31 41.91 31.65
C VAL A 152 30.33 42.54 32.63
N ASN A 153 30.26 42.02 33.86
CA ASN A 153 29.68 42.76 34.97
C ASN A 153 30.51 42.65 36.25
#